data_AF-A0A850QMX3-F1
#
_entry.id   AF-A0A850QMX3-F1
#
_cell.length_a   1.000
_cell.length_b   1.000
_cell.length_c   1.000
_cell.angle_alpha   90.00
_cell.angle_beta   90.00
_cell.angle_gamma   90.00
#
_symmetry.space_group_name_H-M   'P 1'
#
loop_
_entity.id
_entity.type
_entity.pdbx_description
1 polymer ?
#
loop_
_entity_poly.entity_id
_entity_poly.type
_entity_poly.pdbx_seq_one_letter_code
_entity_poly.pdbx_strand_id
1 'polypeptide(L)'
;MNTTKTNHLSGLSRLEGFTTEIRSDETIWLCHYEVIKILKKRFYFLEVKITGARDGKRKAIHAGLDELSEYVKNAKNWISTQKQEMTNFDRTEFHVQVIGRDAARLLRLFVMFDELMTSLAAAQFAGGQPDNLRVNYMQGFNARINSLIDIASKSEPHFYRDGSMRTLAVL
;
A
#
# COMPACT_ATOMS: atom_id res chain seq x y z
N MET A 1 -30.65 -19.36 -23.86
CA MET A 1 -29.34 -19.26 -23.19
C MET A 1 -29.05 -17.79 -22.97
N ASN A 2 -29.24 -17.28 -21.75
CA ASN A 2 -29.03 -15.87 -21.44
C ASN A 2 -27.58 -15.67 -20.97
N THR A 3 -26.85 -14.84 -21.71
CA THR A 3 -25.53 -14.32 -21.37
C THR A 3 -25.66 -13.16 -20.39
N THR A 4 -25.30 -13.36 -19.13
CA THR A 4 -25.21 -12.25 -18.16
C THR A 4 -23.78 -11.71 -18.16
N LYS A 5 -23.59 -10.54 -18.78
CA LYS A 5 -22.43 -9.68 -18.57
C LYS A 5 -22.51 -9.12 -17.16
N THR A 6 -21.60 -9.51 -16.27
CA THR A 6 -21.44 -8.86 -14.96
C THR A 6 -20.39 -7.76 -15.04
N ASN A 7 -20.85 -6.54 -14.77
CA ASN A 7 -20.08 -5.32 -14.69
C ASN A 7 -18.96 -5.44 -13.62
N HIS A 8 -17.70 -5.39 -14.07
CA HIS A 8 -16.57 -5.02 -13.23
C HIS A 8 -16.59 -3.50 -13.06
N LEU A 9 -16.98 -3.01 -11.88
CA LEU A 9 -16.67 -1.68 -11.30
C LEU A 9 -17.74 -1.37 -10.23
N SER A 10 -17.51 -1.68 -8.95
CA SER A 10 -18.35 -1.10 -7.87
C SER A 10 -17.78 -1.11 -6.44
N GLY A 11 -16.58 -1.66 -6.18
CA GLY A 11 -16.05 -1.71 -4.80
C GLY A 11 -15.56 -0.37 -4.21
N LEU A 12 -15.10 0.56 -5.05
CA LEU A 12 -14.39 1.76 -4.57
C LEU A 12 -15.29 2.97 -4.26
N SER A 13 -16.56 2.95 -4.68
CA SER A 13 -17.44 4.14 -4.66
C SER A 13 -18.26 4.32 -3.38
N ARG A 14 -18.14 3.44 -2.38
CA ARG A 14 -19.01 3.42 -1.17
C ARG A 14 -18.42 4.06 0.09
N LEU A 15 -17.23 4.65 0.02
CA LEU A 15 -16.46 5.05 1.23
C LEU A 15 -16.66 6.52 1.70
N GLU A 16 -17.64 7.23 1.14
CA GLU A 16 -17.97 8.60 1.54
C GLU A 16 -19.18 8.65 2.47
N GLY A 17 -18.93 8.37 3.76
CA GLY A 17 -19.89 8.61 4.82
C GLY A 17 -19.74 7.63 5.99
N PHE A 18 -19.82 8.17 7.21
CA PHE A 18 -19.93 7.51 8.51
C PHE A 18 -18.65 7.17 9.31
N THR A 19 -18.64 7.72 10.52
CA THR A 19 -17.79 7.41 11.66
C THR A 19 -18.41 6.29 12.50
N THR A 20 -17.85 5.08 12.45
CA THR A 20 -17.74 4.03 13.50
C THR A 20 -17.24 2.77 12.78
N GLU A 21 -16.14 2.17 13.26
CA GLU A 21 -15.37 1.06 12.65
C GLU A 21 -15.92 0.48 11.33
N ILE A 22 -15.46 1.02 10.19
CA ILE A 22 -15.71 0.40 8.88
C ILE A 22 -14.90 -0.90 8.85
N ARG A 23 -15.55 -2.02 9.12
CA ARG A 23 -15.00 -3.35 8.83
C ARG A 23 -15.52 -3.76 7.46
N SER A 24 -14.64 -3.86 6.47
CA SER A 24 -14.98 -4.42 5.16
C SER A 24 -14.11 -5.63 4.87
N ASP A 25 -14.72 -6.66 4.31
CA ASP A 25 -13.99 -7.78 3.73
C ASP A 25 -13.67 -7.43 2.29
N GLU A 26 -12.39 -7.21 2.00
CA GLU A 26 -11.91 -6.89 0.68
C GLU A 26 -11.31 -8.15 0.03
N THR A 27 -11.67 -8.40 -1.22
CA THR A 27 -11.02 -9.45 -2.02
C THR A 27 -10.07 -8.79 -3.00
N ILE A 28 -8.78 -9.11 -2.87
CA ILE A 28 -7.72 -8.57 -3.73
C ILE A 28 -6.99 -9.68 -4.46
N TRP A 29 -6.41 -9.34 -5.60
CA TRP A 29 -5.65 -10.26 -6.44
C TRP A 29 -4.23 -9.73 -6.57
N LEU A 30 -3.25 -10.49 -6.09
CA LEU A 30 -1.84 -10.10 -6.12
C LEU A 30 -1.03 -11.12 -6.91
N CYS A 31 -0.06 -10.63 -7.67
CA CYS A 31 0.85 -11.45 -8.44
C CYS A 31 2.19 -11.67 -7.73
N HIS A 32 2.74 -10.61 -7.13
CA HIS A 32 4.15 -10.56 -6.78
C HIS A 32 4.41 -11.15 -5.40
N TYR A 33 5.16 -12.25 -5.34
CA TYR A 33 5.43 -13.00 -4.11
C TYR A 33 6.01 -12.14 -2.97
N GLU A 34 6.89 -11.19 -3.28
CA GLU A 34 7.47 -10.32 -2.24
C GLU A 34 6.45 -9.32 -1.71
N VAL A 35 5.53 -8.81 -2.55
CA VAL A 35 4.43 -7.94 -2.09
C VAL A 35 3.47 -8.73 -1.19
N ILE A 36 3.14 -9.97 -1.57
CA ILE A 36 2.32 -10.88 -0.78
C ILE A 36 2.94 -11.14 0.60
N LYS A 37 4.26 -11.37 0.67
CA LYS A 37 4.97 -11.55 1.95
C LYS A 37 4.86 -10.31 2.84
N ILE A 38 5.07 -9.12 2.27
CA ILE A 38 5.02 -7.87 3.04
C ILE A 38 3.59 -7.64 3.55
N LEU A 39 2.57 -7.84 2.70
CA LEU A 39 1.17 -7.78 3.11
C LEU A 39 0.89 -8.71 4.29
N LYS A 40 1.16 -10.02 4.14
CA LYS A 40 0.89 -11.02 5.19
C LYS A 40 1.62 -10.73 6.50
N LYS A 41 2.86 -10.24 6.42
CA LYS A 41 3.68 -9.99 7.62
C LYS A 41 3.36 -8.67 8.32
N ARG A 42 2.94 -7.64 7.58
CA ARG A 42 2.95 -6.26 8.09
C ARG A 42 1.59 -5.56 8.07
N PHE A 43 0.66 -6.00 7.21
CA PHE A 43 -0.61 -5.31 7.04
C PHE A 43 -1.42 -5.26 8.34
N TYR A 44 -1.70 -6.41 8.96
CA TYR A 44 -2.50 -6.47 10.19
C TYR A 44 -1.83 -5.75 11.37
N PHE A 45 -0.50 -5.80 11.46
CA PHE A 45 0.22 -5.01 12.47
C PHE A 45 -0.01 -3.51 12.27
N LEU A 46 0.18 -3.02 11.04
CA LEU A 46 0.00 -1.61 10.70
C LEU A 46 -1.46 -1.18 10.86
N GLU A 47 -2.41 -1.99 10.40
CA GLU A 47 -3.84 -1.73 10.56
C GLU A 47 -4.20 -1.47 12.02
N VAL A 48 -3.84 -2.38 12.93
CA VAL A 48 -4.15 -2.23 14.37
C VAL A 48 -3.56 -0.93 14.92
N LYS A 49 -2.31 -0.61 14.56
CA LYS A 49 -1.63 0.59 15.06
C LYS A 49 -2.18 1.88 14.46
N ILE A 50 -2.59 1.86 13.19
CA ILE A 50 -3.17 3.00 12.49
C ILE A 50 -4.55 3.31 13.04
N THR A 51 -5.40 2.29 13.21
CA THR A 51 -6.76 2.43 13.72
C THR A 51 -6.79 2.95 15.16
N GLY A 52 -5.79 2.59 15.97
CA GLY A 52 -5.66 3.09 17.34
C GLY A 52 -4.97 4.45 17.49
N ALA A 53 -4.39 5.03 16.43
CA ALA A 53 -3.58 6.23 16.54
C ALA A 53 -4.39 7.52 16.70
N ARG A 54 -3.97 8.39 17.62
CA ARG A 54 -4.59 9.71 17.87
C ARG A 54 -3.63 10.86 17.60
N ASP A 55 -4.21 12.05 17.48
CA ASP A 55 -3.53 13.35 17.43
C ASP A 55 -2.27 13.39 16.53
N GLY A 56 -1.13 13.75 17.12
CA GLY A 56 0.14 13.88 16.43
C GLY A 56 0.59 12.61 15.73
N LYS A 57 0.38 11.44 16.37
CA LYS A 57 0.75 10.15 15.78
C LYS A 57 -0.09 9.85 14.54
N ARG A 58 -1.39 10.14 14.59
CA ARG A 58 -2.28 9.98 13.43
C ARG A 58 -1.81 10.86 12.26
N LYS A 59 -1.42 12.10 12.55
CA LYS A 59 -0.90 13.03 11.53
C LYS A 59 0.43 12.54 10.92
N ALA A 60 1.35 12.02 11.74
CA ALA A 60 2.60 11.42 11.26
C ALA A 60 2.36 10.19 10.37
N ILE A 61 1.41 9.33 10.75
CA ILE A 61 0.98 8.18 9.94
C ILE A 61 0.41 8.64 8.59
N HIS A 62 -0.44 9.67 8.58
CA HIS A 62 -1.00 10.22 7.35
C HIS A 62 0.09 10.74 6.42
N ALA A 63 1.06 11.48 6.94
CA ALA A 63 2.22 11.93 6.17
C ALA A 63 3.02 10.75 5.58
N GLY A 64 3.29 9.70 6.37
CA GLY A 64 3.96 8.49 5.87
C GLY A 64 3.16 7.75 4.78
N LEU A 65 1.83 7.72 4.89
CA LEU A 65 0.95 7.17 3.85
C LEU A 65 0.89 8.07 2.60
N ASP A 66 1.06 9.39 2.73
CA ASP A 66 1.17 10.33 1.61
C ASP A 66 2.48 10.11 0.87
N GLU A 67 3.62 10.03 1.57
CA GLU A 67 4.93 9.74 0.98
C GLU A 67 4.97 8.40 0.24
N LEU A 68 4.36 7.36 0.83
CA LEU A 68 4.25 6.05 0.18
C LEU A 68 3.37 6.11 -1.07
N SER A 69 2.25 6.83 -1.00
CA SER A 69 1.34 7.03 -2.13
C SER A 69 2.01 7.77 -3.28
N GLU A 70 2.71 8.85 -2.98
CA GLU A 70 3.45 9.63 -3.98
C GLU A 70 4.54 8.78 -4.64
N TYR A 71 5.29 8.01 -3.87
CA TYR A 71 6.30 7.10 -4.41
C TYR A 71 5.73 6.10 -5.42
N VAL A 72 4.63 5.41 -5.05
CA VAL A 72 3.99 4.42 -5.93
C VAL A 72 3.38 5.10 -7.16
N LYS A 73 2.73 6.27 -7.00
CA LYS A 73 2.15 7.02 -8.12
C LYS A 73 3.21 7.48 -9.12
N ASN A 74 4.30 8.07 -8.63
CA ASN A 74 5.40 8.53 -9.49
C ASN A 74 6.03 7.36 -10.26
N ALA A 75 6.22 6.21 -9.59
CA ALA A 75 6.72 5.01 -10.22
C ALA A 75 5.76 4.45 -11.29
N LYS A 76 4.45 4.42 -11.00
CA LYS A 76 3.42 3.98 -11.96
C LYS A 76 3.33 4.91 -13.17
N ASN A 77 3.43 6.22 -12.97
CA ASN A 77 3.45 7.20 -14.06
C ASN A 77 4.71 7.05 -14.92
N TRP A 78 5.86 6.78 -14.30
CA TRP A 78 7.08 6.54 -15.05
C TRP A 78 7.00 5.24 -15.88
N ILE A 79 6.58 4.12 -15.29
CA ILE A 79 6.54 2.84 -16.01
C ILE A 79 5.49 2.85 -17.13
N SER A 80 4.39 3.61 -17.02
CA SER A 80 3.38 3.72 -18.08
C SER A 80 3.90 4.42 -19.34
N THR A 81 4.98 5.21 -19.24
CA THR A 81 5.68 5.77 -20.41
C THR A 81 6.61 4.79 -21.11
N GLN A 82 6.87 3.62 -20.51
CA GLN A 82 7.75 2.61 -21.06
C GLN A 82 6.97 1.64 -21.95
N LYS A 83 7.63 1.08 -22.96
CA LYS A 83 7.02 0.00 -23.78
C LYS A 83 6.84 -1.24 -22.90
N GLN A 84 5.60 -1.68 -22.74
CA GLN A 84 5.23 -2.89 -22.01
C GLN A 84 4.59 -3.86 -23.01
N GLU A 85 5.05 -5.11 -23.04
CA GLU A 85 4.30 -6.17 -23.71
C GLU A 85 3.32 -6.80 -22.74
N MET A 86 2.11 -7.10 -23.22
CA MET A 86 1.10 -7.78 -22.41
C MET A 86 1.62 -9.16 -22.03
N THR A 87 1.95 -9.31 -20.75
CA THR A 87 2.32 -10.59 -20.16
C THR A 87 1.23 -11.00 -19.18
N ASN A 88 0.66 -12.18 -19.38
CA ASN A 88 -0.27 -12.74 -18.40
C ASN A 88 0.55 -13.30 -17.24
N PHE A 89 0.34 -12.71 -16.07
CA PHE A 89 0.91 -13.22 -14.83
C PHE A 89 -0.18 -13.88 -13.99
N ASP A 90 0.15 -15.04 -13.42
CA ASP A 90 -0.73 -15.71 -12.46
C ASP A 90 -0.92 -14.82 -11.22
N ARG A 91 -2.18 -14.73 -10.78
CA ARG A 91 -2.58 -13.95 -9.60
C ARG A 91 -3.15 -14.87 -8.54
N THR A 92 -2.80 -14.58 -7.29
CA THR A 92 -3.35 -15.24 -6.11
C THR A 92 -4.44 -14.37 -5.50
N GLU A 93 -5.59 -14.96 -5.22
CA GLU A 93 -6.70 -14.33 -4.51
C GLU A 93 -6.42 -14.27 -3.01
N PHE A 94 -6.75 -13.14 -2.38
CA PHE A 94 -6.67 -12.94 -0.94
C PHE A 94 -7.94 -12.27 -0.43
N HIS A 95 -8.52 -12.83 0.62
CA HIS A 95 -9.54 -12.17 1.42
C HIS A 95 -8.86 -11.46 2.59
N VAL A 96 -9.03 -10.15 2.65
CA VAL A 96 -8.41 -9.27 3.63
C VAL A 96 -9.51 -8.51 4.36
N GLN A 97 -9.64 -8.75 5.66
CA GLN A 97 -10.45 -7.91 6.52
C GLN A 97 -9.73 -6.57 6.74
N VAL A 98 -10.46 -5.47 6.56
CA VAL A 98 -9.94 -4.11 6.68
C VAL A 98 -10.77 -3.32 7.68
N ILE A 99 -10.12 -2.69 8.65
CA ILE A 99 -10.75 -1.88 9.68
C ILE A 99 -10.31 -0.42 9.54
N GLY A 100 -11.23 0.41 9.08
CA GLY A 100 -11.06 1.86 9.00
C GLY A 100 -10.45 2.35 7.68
N ARG A 101 -10.67 3.65 7.41
CA ARG A 101 -10.32 4.28 6.13
C ARG A 101 -8.81 4.26 5.85
N ASP A 102 -7.99 4.44 6.88
CA ASP A 102 -6.53 4.54 6.74
C ASP A 102 -5.90 3.16 6.47
N ALA A 103 -6.44 2.08 7.06
CA ALA A 103 -6.05 0.72 6.72
C ALA A 103 -6.47 0.34 5.29
N ALA A 104 -7.68 0.75 4.87
CA ALA A 104 -8.12 0.59 3.47
C ALA A 104 -7.23 1.35 2.48
N ARG A 105 -6.75 2.54 2.88
CA ARG A 105 -5.75 3.29 2.13
C ARG A 105 -4.44 2.52 2.02
N LEU A 106 -3.94 1.94 3.12
CA LEU A 106 -2.75 1.11 3.13
C LEU A 106 -2.91 -0.12 2.20
N LEU A 107 -4.04 -0.83 2.26
CA LEU A 107 -4.30 -1.98 1.39
C LEU A 107 -4.26 -1.61 -0.09
N ARG A 108 -4.87 -0.48 -0.46
CA ARG A 108 -4.81 0.06 -1.83
C ARG A 108 -3.38 0.35 -2.27
N LEU A 109 -2.51 0.82 -1.38
CA LEU A 109 -1.10 1.04 -1.70
C LEU A 109 -0.36 -0.27 -1.98
N PHE A 110 -0.67 -1.35 -1.25
CA PHE A 110 -0.14 -2.69 -1.55
C PHE A 110 -0.57 -3.18 -2.93
N VAL A 111 -1.87 -3.05 -3.26
CA VAL A 111 -2.40 -3.44 -4.57
C VAL A 111 -1.76 -2.62 -5.69
N MET A 112 -1.69 -1.29 -5.53
CA MET A 112 -1.04 -0.42 -6.51
C MET A 112 0.46 -0.74 -6.68
N PHE A 113 1.13 -1.14 -5.62
CA PHE A 113 2.54 -1.53 -5.69
C PHE A 113 2.72 -2.89 -6.37
N ASP A 114 1.82 -3.85 -6.15
CA ASP A 114 1.80 -5.13 -6.89
C ASP A 114 1.63 -4.92 -8.40
N GLU A 115 0.71 -4.03 -8.79
CA GLU A 115 0.51 -3.63 -10.18
C GLU A 115 1.78 -3.00 -10.78
N LEU A 116 2.45 -2.11 -10.04
CA LEU A 116 3.72 -1.54 -10.45
C LEU A 116 4.78 -2.63 -10.67
N MET A 117 4.92 -3.57 -9.73
CA MET A 117 5.90 -4.65 -9.82
C MET A 117 5.63 -5.58 -11.01
N THR A 118 4.35 -5.78 -11.34
CA THR A 118 3.90 -6.52 -12.52
C THR A 118 4.26 -5.79 -13.82
N SER A 119 3.99 -4.48 -13.90
CA SER A 119 4.39 -3.65 -15.05
C SER A 119 5.91 -3.58 -15.23
N LEU A 120 6.67 -3.50 -14.13
CA LEU A 120 8.13 -3.54 -14.17
C LEU A 120 8.65 -4.88 -14.68
N ALA A 121 8.04 -6.00 -14.25
CA ALA A 121 8.40 -7.32 -14.77
C ALA A 121 8.12 -7.44 -16.27
N ALA A 122 6.94 -6.99 -16.74
CA ALA A 122 6.61 -6.98 -18.16
C ALA A 122 7.61 -6.14 -19.00
N ALA A 123 7.99 -4.96 -18.50
CA ALA A 123 8.96 -4.09 -19.18
C ALA A 123 10.37 -4.71 -19.23
N GLN A 124 10.78 -5.44 -18.19
CA GLN A 124 12.04 -6.19 -18.19
C GLN A 124 12.03 -7.35 -19.19
N PHE A 125 10.94 -8.13 -19.25
CA PHE A 125 10.82 -9.23 -20.22
C PHE A 125 10.85 -8.74 -21.67
N ALA A 126 10.33 -7.53 -21.93
CA ALA A 126 10.42 -6.88 -23.23
C ALA A 126 11.85 -6.37 -23.58
N GLY A 127 12.86 -6.65 -22.75
CA GLY A 127 14.25 -6.22 -22.93
C GLY A 127 14.48 -4.73 -22.70
N GLY A 128 13.49 -4.01 -22.15
CA GLY A 128 13.51 -2.56 -22.05
C GLY A 128 14.16 -2.00 -20.79
N GLN A 129 14.45 -2.83 -19.78
CA GLN A 129 14.84 -2.34 -18.45
C GLN A 129 15.89 -3.23 -17.74
N PRO A 130 16.75 -2.66 -16.87
CA PRO A 130 17.72 -3.42 -16.08
C PRO A 130 17.08 -4.33 -15.03
N ASP A 131 17.72 -5.45 -14.71
CA ASP A 131 17.27 -6.43 -13.70
C ASP A 131 17.15 -5.82 -12.29
N ASN A 132 18.03 -4.89 -11.94
CA ASN A 132 18.05 -4.25 -10.62
C ASN A 132 16.90 -3.27 -10.39
N LEU A 133 16.17 -2.86 -11.43
CA LEU A 133 15.12 -1.85 -11.32
C LEU A 133 13.99 -2.28 -10.36
N ARG A 134 13.52 -3.51 -10.49
CA ARG A 134 12.53 -4.09 -9.57
C ARG A 134 13.05 -4.19 -8.14
N VAL A 135 14.33 -4.55 -7.98
CA VAL A 135 14.97 -4.63 -6.67
C VAL A 135 14.98 -3.26 -6.01
N ASN A 136 15.34 -2.21 -6.76
CA ASN A 136 15.36 -0.83 -6.28
C ASN A 136 13.96 -0.36 -5.86
N TYR A 137 12.93 -0.64 -6.66
CA TYR A 137 11.55 -0.30 -6.30
C TYR A 137 11.05 -1.06 -5.07
N MET A 138 11.39 -2.35 -4.96
CA MET A 138 11.09 -3.17 -3.79
C MET A 138 11.79 -2.66 -2.52
N GLN A 139 13.07 -2.27 -2.61
CA GLN A 139 13.80 -1.69 -1.49
C GLN A 139 13.22 -0.34 -1.07
N GLY A 140 12.91 0.53 -2.04
CA GLY A 140 12.31 1.85 -1.78
C GLY A 140 10.92 1.77 -1.14
N PHE A 141 10.09 0.80 -1.54
CA PHE A 141 8.81 0.52 -0.91
C PHE A 141 9.00 -0.04 0.51
N ASN A 142 9.89 -1.02 0.68
CA ASN A 142 10.19 -1.60 2.00
C ASN A 142 10.70 -0.56 2.99
N ALA A 143 11.58 0.35 2.57
CA ALA A 143 12.10 1.42 3.41
C ALA A 143 10.97 2.32 3.94
N ARG A 144 10.01 2.69 3.08
CA ARG A 144 8.84 3.50 3.46
C ARG A 144 7.86 2.75 4.35
N ILE A 145 7.61 1.47 4.07
CA ILE A 145 6.81 0.62 4.98
C ILE A 145 7.51 0.49 6.34
N ASN A 146 8.83 0.33 6.38
CA ASN A 146 9.58 0.27 7.64
C ASN A 146 9.51 1.59 8.40
N SER A 147 9.61 2.73 7.73
CA SER A 147 9.39 4.06 8.33
C SER A 147 7.99 4.17 8.94
N LEU A 148 6.96 3.76 8.19
CA LEU A 148 5.59 3.73 8.70
C LEU A 148 5.44 2.80 9.91
N ILE A 149 6.13 1.65 9.93
CA ILE A 149 6.18 0.74 11.08
C ILE A 149 6.84 1.41 12.28
N ASP A 150 7.95 2.12 12.10
CA ASP A 150 8.63 2.82 13.19
C ASP A 150 7.69 3.86 13.83
N ILE A 151 7.08 4.73 13.00
CA ILE A 151 6.06 5.70 13.44
C ILE A 151 4.92 4.98 14.19
N ALA A 152 4.38 3.91 13.62
CA ALA A 152 3.27 3.15 14.18
C ALA A 152 3.63 2.45 15.50
N SER A 153 4.92 2.13 15.73
CA SER A 153 5.41 1.43 16.91
C SER A 153 5.65 2.35 18.11
N LYS A 154 5.97 3.63 17.88
CA LYS A 154 6.16 4.61 18.97
C LYS A 154 4.86 4.88 19.72
N SER A 155 4.94 5.18 21.02
CA SER A 155 3.78 5.59 21.80
C SER A 155 3.39 7.06 21.51
N GLU A 156 2.13 7.42 21.75
CA GLU A 156 1.60 8.76 21.45
C GLU A 156 2.35 9.93 22.09
N PRO A 157 2.88 9.84 23.34
CA PRO A 157 3.66 10.92 23.96
C PRO A 157 4.93 11.33 23.19
N HIS A 158 5.39 10.50 22.25
CA HIS A 158 6.50 10.82 21.37
C HIS A 158 6.14 11.82 20.27
N PHE A 159 4.87 12.14 20.06
CA PHE A 159 4.42 13.00 18.97
C PHE A 159 3.87 14.33 19.50
N TYR A 160 4.33 15.42 18.92
CA TYR A 160 3.69 16.72 19.06
C TYR A 160 2.42 16.78 18.23
N ARG A 161 1.52 17.71 18.56
CA ARG A 161 0.22 17.88 17.86
C ARG A 161 0.38 18.14 16.36
N ASP A 162 1.50 18.72 15.95
CA ASP A 162 1.81 18.97 14.54
C ASP A 162 2.31 17.73 13.78
N GLY A 163 2.48 16.59 14.46
CA GLY A 163 2.96 15.32 13.91
C GLY A 163 4.48 15.12 14.01
N SER A 164 5.23 16.12 14.47
CA SER A 164 6.67 15.98 14.69
C SER A 164 6.96 15.08 15.90
N MET A 165 8.12 14.40 15.89
CA MET A 165 8.53 13.54 17.00
C MET A 165 9.39 14.30 18.01
N ARG A 166 9.20 13.98 19.29
CA ARG A 166 10.12 14.30 20.37
C ARG A 166 11.34 13.38 20.24
N THR A 167 12.45 13.94 19.77
CA THR A 167 13.74 13.28 19.96
C THR A 167 14.05 13.35 21.45
N LEU A 168 14.06 12.21 22.14
CA LEU A 168 14.69 12.15 23.45
C LEU A 168 16.18 12.46 23.23
N ALA A 169 16.58 13.70 23.51
CA ALA A 169 17.98 13.99 23.75
C ALA A 169 18.35 13.14 24.97
N VAL A 170 19.06 12.04 24.74
CA VAL A 170 19.77 11.34 25.80
C VAL A 170 20.88 12.31 26.20
N LEU A 171 20.68 13.01 27.31
CA LEU A 171 21.73 13.75 28.01
C LEU A 171 22.65 12.76 28.72
#